data_AF-A0A1D9PSN5-F1
#
_entry.id   AF-A0A1D9PSN5-F1
#
_cell.length_a   1.000
_cell.length_b   1.000
_cell.length_c   1.000
_cell.angle_alpha   90.00
_cell.angle_beta   90.00
_cell.angle_gamma   90.00
#
_symmetry.space_group_name_H-M   'P 1'
#
loop_
_entity.id
_entity.type
_entity.pdbx_description
1 polymer ?
#
loop_
_entity_poly.entity_id
_entity_poly.type
_entity_poly.pdbx_seq_one_letter_code
_entity_poly.pdbx_strand_id
1 'polypeptide(L)' 'MAKHFGSDSDVNSMKWQFRGIRAGAKIQQDALANGKDPKDFNVLVNPDSRKRDGKSA' A
#
# COMPACT_ATOMS: atom_id res chain seq x y z
N MET A 1 13.27 -9.62 -15.15
CA MET A 1 12.26 -10.31 -14.32
C MET A 1 12.76 -11.67 -13.85
N ALA A 2 12.96 -12.65 -14.74
CA ALA A 2 13.38 -14.01 -14.36
C ALA A 2 14.65 -14.10 -13.48
N LYS A 3 15.68 -13.26 -13.73
CA LYS A 3 16.94 -13.27 -12.96
C LYS A 3 16.80 -12.87 -11.49
N HIS A 4 15.74 -12.17 -11.10
CA HIS A 4 15.58 -11.63 -9.74
C HIS A 4 14.27 -12.05 -9.07
N PHE A 5 13.26 -12.40 -9.85
CA PHE A 5 11.93 -12.76 -9.36
C PHE A 5 11.50 -14.19 -9.76
N GLY A 6 12.31 -14.89 -10.55
CA GLY A 6 11.95 -16.20 -11.12
C GLY A 6 11.15 -16.09 -12.42
N SER A 7 11.23 -17.14 -13.24
CA SER A 7 10.51 -17.25 -14.52
C SER A 7 8.99 -17.20 -14.37
N ASP A 8 8.49 -17.61 -13.20
CA ASP A 8 7.07 -17.72 -12.87
C ASP A 8 6.45 -16.42 -12.33
N SER A 9 7.25 -15.36 -12.17
CA SER A 9 6.73 -14.06 -11.75
C SER A 9 6.15 -13.27 -12.91
N ASP A 10 4.86 -12.96 -12.81
CA ASP A 10 4.12 -12.17 -13.79
C ASP A 10 4.06 -10.67 -13.42
N VAL A 11 3.58 -9.84 -14.35
CA VAL A 11 3.46 -8.40 -14.11
C VAL A 11 2.51 -8.09 -12.94
N ASN A 12 1.50 -8.93 -12.69
CA ASN A 12 0.55 -8.67 -11.61
C ASN A 12 1.18 -8.94 -10.25
N SER A 13 1.91 -10.05 -10.06
CA SER A 13 2.62 -10.34 -8.81
C SER A 13 3.58 -9.21 -8.42
N MET A 14 4.27 -8.63 -9.40
CA MET A 14 5.13 -7.47 -9.16
C MET A 14 4.34 -6.21 -8.79
N LYS A 15 3.20 -5.93 -9.45
CA LYS A 15 2.32 -4.81 -9.06
C LYS A 15 1.78 -4.96 -7.64
N TRP A 16 1.50 -6.19 -7.21
CA TRP A 16 1.03 -6.49 -5.85
C TRP A 16 2.02 -6.07 -4.77
N GLN A 17 3.33 -6.23 -5.00
CA GLN A 17 4.38 -5.80 -4.06
C GLN A 17 4.31 -4.30 -3.75
N PHE A 18 3.97 -3.48 -4.75
CA PHE A 18 3.91 -2.02 -4.60
C PHE A 18 2.54 -1.49 -4.17
N ARG A 19 1.56 -2.36 -3.89
CA ARG A 19 0.18 -1.94 -3.62
C ARG A 19 0.04 -1.04 -2.39
N GLY A 20 0.74 -1.38 -1.30
CA GLY A 20 0.69 -0.60 -0.06
C GLY A 20 1.24 0.82 -0.25
N ILE A 21 2.34 0.95 -1.00
CA ILE A 21 2.96 2.25 -1.34
C ILE A 21 1.99 3.10 -2.17
N ARG A 22 1.35 2.51 -3.19
CA ARG A 22 0.37 3.22 -4.03
C ARG A 22 -0.84 3.70 -3.23
N ALA A 23 -1.33 2.88 -2.31
CA ALA A 23 -2.43 3.28 -1.43
C ALA A 23 -2.02 4.42 -0.49
N GLY A 24 -0.81 4.37 0.07
CA GLY A 24 -0.28 5.45 0.90
C GLY A 24 -0.12 6.76 0.13
N ALA A 25 0.40 6.69 -1.09
CA ALA A 25 0.51 7.84 -1.98
C ALA A 25 -0.86 8.47 -2.30
N LYS A 26 -1.89 7.63 -2.50
CA LYS A 26 -3.26 8.12 -2.71
C LYS A 26 -3.78 8.91 -1.49
N ILE A 27 -3.53 8.44 -0.27
CA ILE A 27 -3.93 9.15 0.96
C ILE A 27 -3.28 10.54 1.01
N GLN A 28 -2.00 10.65 0.65
CA GLN A 28 -1.30 11.92 0.62
C GLN A 28 -1.86 12.88 -0.44
N GLN A 29 -2.16 12.37 -1.63
CA GLN A 29 -2.78 13.17 -2.70
C GLN A 29 -4.17 13.65 -2.30
N ASP A 30 -4.96 12.78 -1.67
CA ASP A 30 -6.30 13.13 -1.19
C ASP A 30 -6.22 14.16 -0.04
N ALA A 31 -5.22 14.06 0.85
CA ALA A 31 -4.98 15.06 1.90
C ALA A 31 -4.68 16.45 1.29
N LEU A 32 -3.77 16.49 0.30
CA LEU A 32 -3.43 17.72 -0.42
C LEU A 32 -4.65 18.33 -1.12
N ALA A 33 -5.44 17.50 -1.82
CA ALA A 33 -6.66 17.96 -2.51
C ALA A 33 -7.70 18.54 -1.54
N ASN A 34 -7.71 18.10 -0.29
CA ASN A 34 -8.59 18.60 0.76
C ASN A 34 -7.97 19.77 1.56
N GLY A 35 -6.82 20.31 1.15
CA GLY A 35 -6.14 21.42 1.85
C GLY A 35 -5.57 21.03 3.22
N LYS A 36 -5.34 19.74 3.45
CA LYS A 36 -4.76 19.21 4.70
C LYS A 36 -3.29 18.87 4.49
N ASP A 37 -2.51 18.93 5.57
CA ASP A 37 -1.10 18.55 5.50
C ASP A 37 -0.96 17.02 5.43
N PRO A 38 -0.35 16.45 4.37
CA PRO A 38 -0.17 15.01 4.23
C PRO A 38 0.62 14.35 5.36
N LYS A 39 1.45 15.10 6.11
CA LYS A 39 2.22 14.56 7.25
C LYS A 39 1.33 14.08 8.40
N ASP A 40 0.11 14.62 8.49
CA ASP A 40 -0.83 14.31 9.57
C ASP A 40 -1.60 13.00 9.30
N PHE A 41 -1.36 12.35 8.15
CA PHE A 41 -2.05 11.13 7.75
C PHE A 41 -1.15 9.91 7.85
N ASN A 42 -1.72 8.82 8.39
CA ASN A 42 -1.04 7.54 8.36
C ASN A 42 -1.09 6.94 6.95
N VAL A 43 0.07 6.82 6.32
CA VAL A 43 0.23 6.34 4.93
C VAL A 43 0.72 4.89 4.86
N LEU A 44 0.89 4.23 6.01
CA LEU A 44 1.29 2.83 6.07
C LEU A 44 0.07 1.93 5.86
N VAL A 45 -0.30 1.73 4.59
CA VAL A 45 -1.51 0.97 4.19
C VAL A 45 -1.29 -0.55 4.10
N ASN A 46 -0.15 -1.05 4.58
CA ASN A 46 0.01 -2.48 4.88
C ASN A 46 0.09 -2.68 6.39
N PRO A 47 -1.05 -2.60 7.11
CA PRO A 47 -1.16 -3.23 8.39
C PRO A 47 -1.22 -4.75 8.16
N ASP A 48 -0.57 -5.52 9.03
CA ASP A 48 -0.75 -6.96 9.19
C ASP A 48 -2.17 -7.41 8.75
N SER A 49 -2.28 -8.35 7.81
CA SER A 49 -3.57 -8.82 7.29
C SER A 49 -4.49 -9.41 8.38
N ARG A 50 -3.95 -9.61 9.59
CA ARG A 50 -4.65 -10.04 10.80
C ARG A 50 -5.33 -8.91 11.60
N LYS A 51 -5.09 -7.64 11.26
CA LYS A 51 -5.65 -6.45 11.92
C LYS A 51 -6.59 -5.69 11.00
N ARG A 52 -7.20 -6.38 10.04
CA ARG A 52 -8.41 -5.87 9.41
C ARG A 52 -9.51 -6.07 10.45
N ASP A 53 -10.06 -4.96 10.91
CA ASP A 53 -11.22 -4.90 11.81
C ASP A 53 -10.87 -5.19 13.28
N GLY A 54 -11.11 -4.21 14.15
CA GLY A 54 -10.98 -4.33 15.61
C GLY A 54 -12.05 -5.26 16.22
N LYS A 55 -12.08 -6.53 15.82
CA LYS A 55 -12.78 -7.60 16.52
C LYS A 55 -11.73 -8.52 17.11
N SER A 56 -11.40 -8.26 18.37
CA SER A 56 -10.65 -9.19 19.21
C SER A 56 -11.37 -10.54 19.21
N ALA A 57 -10.62 -11.61 18.97
CA ALA A 57 -10.98 -12.93 19.47
C ALA A 57 -10.89 -12.94 21.01
#